data_AF-M7NBR3-F1
#
_entry.id   AF-M7NBR3-F1
#
_cell.length_a   1.000
_cell.length_b   1.000
_cell.length_c   1.000
_cell.angle_alpha   90.00
_cell.angle_beta   90.00
_cell.angle_gamma   90.00
#
_symmetry.space_group_name_H-M   'P 1'
#
loop_
_entity.id
_entity.type
_entity.pdbx_description
1 polymer ?
#
loop_
_entity_poly.entity_id
_entity_poly.type
_entity_poly.pdbx_seq_one_letter_code
_entity_poly.pdbx_strand_id
1 'polypeptide(L)'
;MKRFLHPLTLLLLIFLTASCSRDKDPVVPAYTLSSHQGLIIQLEWTTGGSASQALYETDLDLYLDLGSTPIAASESLRQFEEVHLRDVYRDGTYDIYIGAIDVSRTTDYELNIFAPNGSTIHRFTGYFNRGEQGEVHYLRIRKQGPYYTLIDL
;
A
#
# COMPACT_ATOMS: atom_id res chain seq x y z
N MET A 1 70.04 39.90 -4.56
CA MET A 1 69.49 40.28 -5.88
C MET A 1 68.07 39.74 -5.98
N LYS A 2 67.10 40.63 -6.22
CA LYS A 2 65.67 40.33 -6.41
C LYS A 2 65.44 39.63 -7.75
N ARG A 3 64.55 38.64 -7.79
CA ARG A 3 63.55 38.51 -8.87
C ARG A 3 62.21 38.03 -8.28
N PHE A 4 61.23 38.91 -8.40
CA PHE A 4 59.81 38.72 -8.18
C PHE A 4 59.19 38.14 -9.46
N LEU A 5 58.30 37.16 -9.32
CA LEU A 5 57.20 36.81 -10.22
C LEU A 5 56.23 35.99 -9.36
N HIS A 6 55.50 36.66 -8.48
CA HIS A 6 54.08 37.03 -8.59
C HIS A 6 53.08 35.87 -8.64
N PRO A 7 52.04 35.95 -7.77
CA PRO A 7 51.29 34.81 -7.26
C PRO A 7 49.85 34.92 -7.79
N LEU A 8 49.56 34.47 -9.01
CA LEU A 8 48.24 34.74 -9.59
C LEU A 8 47.81 33.78 -10.71
N THR A 9 48.10 32.48 -10.59
CA THR A 9 47.68 31.50 -11.62
C THR A 9 47.37 30.11 -11.06
N LEU A 10 47.10 30.00 -9.76
CA LEU A 10 46.69 28.74 -9.13
C LEU A 10 45.48 28.95 -8.20
N LEU A 11 44.54 29.80 -8.64
CA LEU A 11 43.29 30.06 -7.93
C LEU A 11 42.14 30.22 -8.92
N LEU A 12 41.94 29.26 -9.83
CA LEU A 12 40.71 29.24 -10.64
C LEU A 12 40.46 27.91 -11.37
N LEU A 13 40.53 26.75 -10.72
CA LEU A 13 40.08 25.50 -11.37
C LEU A 13 39.72 24.34 -10.43
N ILE A 14 39.33 24.63 -9.20
CA ILE A 14 38.46 23.70 -8.45
C ILE A 14 37.02 24.15 -8.73
N PHE A 15 36.66 24.05 -10.01
CA PHE A 15 35.28 24.06 -10.45
C PHE A 15 34.60 22.87 -9.77
N LEU A 16 33.74 23.16 -8.81
CA LEU A 16 32.30 22.92 -8.96
C LEU A 16 31.92 21.58 -9.63
N THR A 17 32.47 20.47 -9.14
CA THR A 17 31.86 19.15 -9.33
C THR A 17 30.98 18.78 -8.13
N ALA A 18 30.31 19.79 -7.55
CA ALA A 18 28.92 19.61 -7.14
C ALA A 18 28.09 19.48 -8.43
N SER A 19 28.32 18.38 -9.16
CA SER A 19 27.30 17.87 -10.05
C SER A 19 26.19 17.42 -9.10
N CYS A 20 25.22 18.31 -8.88
CA CYS A 20 23.86 17.86 -8.67
C CYS A 20 23.61 16.90 -9.83
N SER A 21 23.77 15.61 -9.57
CA SER A 21 23.11 14.61 -10.37
C SER A 21 21.68 15.09 -10.40
N ARG A 22 21.25 15.55 -11.57
CA ARG A 22 19.82 15.74 -11.88
C ARG A 22 19.15 14.57 -11.21
N ASP A 23 18.37 14.86 -10.17
CA ASP A 23 17.47 13.88 -9.58
C ASP A 23 16.75 13.33 -10.80
N LYS A 24 17.12 12.10 -11.19
CA LYS A 24 16.25 11.32 -12.05
C LYS A 24 15.01 11.27 -11.18
N ASP A 25 13.97 11.99 -11.58
CA ASP A 25 12.66 11.86 -10.96
C ASP A 25 12.50 10.36 -10.71
N PRO A 26 12.42 9.93 -9.44
CA PRO A 26 12.46 8.51 -9.14
C PRO A 26 11.40 7.89 -10.02
N VAL A 27 11.80 6.89 -10.82
CA VAL A 27 10.85 6.17 -11.66
C VAL A 27 9.90 5.51 -10.67
N VAL A 28 8.79 6.20 -10.42
CA VAL A 28 7.75 5.75 -9.52
C VAL A 28 7.23 4.46 -10.15
N PRO A 29 7.46 3.30 -9.52
CA PRO A 29 6.98 2.04 -10.08
C PRO A 29 5.46 2.16 -10.32
N ALA A 30 4.94 1.51 -11.37
CA ALA A 30 3.50 1.39 -11.54
C ALA A 30 2.86 0.93 -10.21
N TYR A 31 1.65 1.41 -9.91
CA TYR A 31 0.93 1.14 -8.65
C TYR A 31 1.61 1.68 -7.39
N THR A 32 2.34 2.79 -7.52
CA THR A 32 2.86 3.54 -6.38
C THR A 32 2.08 4.84 -6.18
N LEU A 33 1.76 5.13 -4.92
CA LEU A 33 1.11 6.37 -4.52
C LEU A 33 1.85 7.01 -3.35
N SER A 34 1.91 8.34 -3.35
CA SER A 34 2.42 9.13 -2.22
C SER A 34 1.25 9.62 -1.36
N SER A 35 1.27 9.32 -0.06
CA SER A 35 0.26 9.79 0.91
C SER A 35 0.85 9.98 2.30
N HIS A 36 0.81 11.20 2.82
CA HIS A 36 1.16 11.50 4.21
C HIS A 36 0.07 11.10 5.23
N GLN A 37 -1.07 10.61 4.75
CA GLN A 37 -2.17 10.15 5.61
C GLN A 37 -2.26 8.62 5.64
N GLY A 38 -1.43 7.92 4.85
CA GLY A 38 -1.51 6.47 4.70
C GLY A 38 -2.41 6.02 3.55
N LEU A 39 -2.74 4.72 3.59
CA LEU A 39 -3.70 4.07 2.71
C LEU A 39 -4.90 3.56 3.49
N ILE A 40 -6.03 3.56 2.81
CA ILE A 40 -7.24 2.85 3.22
C ILE A 40 -7.33 1.62 2.31
N ILE A 41 -7.44 0.44 2.94
CA ILE A 41 -7.73 -0.82 2.25
C ILE A 41 -9.12 -1.24 2.70
N GLN A 42 -10.04 -1.34 1.75
CA GLN A 42 -11.45 -1.59 2.00
C GLN A 42 -11.89 -2.82 1.22
N LEU A 43 -12.46 -3.78 1.93
CA LEU A 43 -13.09 -4.98 1.39
C LEU A 43 -14.60 -4.77 1.41
N GLU A 44 -15.29 -5.02 0.30
CA GLU A 44 -16.75 -5.06 0.23
C GLU A 44 -17.19 -6.38 -0.42
N TRP A 45 -18.35 -6.92 -0.02
CA TRP A 45 -18.85 -8.16 -0.63
C TRP A 45 -20.37 -8.19 -0.83
N THR A 46 -20.79 -9.10 -1.71
CA THR A 46 -22.19 -9.39 -2.00
C THR A 46 -22.42 -10.86 -2.29
N THR A 47 -23.58 -11.37 -1.90
CA THR A 47 -24.06 -12.72 -2.22
C THR A 47 -25.14 -12.72 -3.31
N GLY A 48 -25.32 -11.56 -3.97
CA GLY A 48 -26.38 -11.28 -4.94
C GLY A 48 -27.73 -10.87 -4.33
N GLY A 49 -27.80 -10.76 -3.00
CA GLY A 49 -28.96 -10.31 -2.24
C GLY A 49 -28.86 -8.87 -1.72
N SER A 50 -29.57 -8.59 -0.62
CA SER A 50 -29.42 -7.32 0.10
C SER A 50 -28.14 -7.30 0.95
N ALA A 51 -27.69 -6.11 1.36
CA ALA A 51 -26.56 -5.93 2.28
C ALA A 51 -26.71 -6.75 3.58
N SER A 52 -27.90 -6.71 4.20
CA SER A 52 -28.20 -7.50 5.41
C SER A 52 -28.16 -9.00 5.17
N GLN A 53 -28.50 -9.43 3.95
CA GLN A 53 -28.43 -10.83 3.58
C GLN A 53 -26.98 -11.27 3.37
N ALA A 54 -26.15 -10.47 2.70
CA ALA A 54 -24.73 -10.74 2.52
C ALA A 54 -24.01 -10.88 3.87
N LEU A 55 -24.32 -10.01 4.84
CA LEU A 55 -23.82 -10.08 6.22
C LEU A 55 -24.20 -11.38 6.96
N TYR A 56 -25.43 -11.86 6.76
CA TYR A 56 -25.88 -13.09 7.39
C TYR A 56 -25.31 -14.33 6.72
N GLU A 57 -25.13 -14.26 5.40
CA GLU A 57 -24.72 -15.40 4.60
C GLU A 57 -23.20 -15.57 4.52
N THR A 58 -22.42 -14.51 4.75
CA THR A 58 -20.96 -14.56 4.65
C THR A 58 -20.30 -13.60 5.62
N ASP A 59 -19.28 -14.13 6.29
CA ASP A 59 -18.40 -13.44 7.20
C ASP A 59 -16.98 -13.45 6.62
N LEU A 60 -16.55 -12.29 6.10
CA LEU A 60 -15.21 -12.07 5.60
C LEU A 60 -14.49 -11.07 6.50
N ASP A 61 -13.24 -11.38 6.83
CA ASP A 61 -12.35 -10.50 7.57
C ASP A 61 -11.24 -9.95 6.68
N LEU A 62 -10.75 -8.74 7.02
CA LEU A 62 -9.60 -8.14 6.37
C LEU A 62 -8.45 -7.97 7.37
N TYR A 63 -7.29 -8.51 6.99
CA TYR A 63 -6.09 -8.49 7.83
C TYR A 63 -4.96 -7.71 7.16
N LEU A 64 -4.19 -7.00 7.99
CA LEU A 64 -2.98 -6.29 7.61
C LEU A 64 -1.83 -6.74 8.52
N ASP A 65 -0.85 -7.41 7.91
CA ASP A 65 0.32 -7.93 8.61
C ASP A 65 1.59 -7.21 8.16
N LEU A 66 2.60 -7.20 9.02
CA LEU A 66 3.95 -6.77 8.70
C LEU A 66 4.91 -7.94 8.93
N GLY A 67 5.20 -8.69 7.87
CA GLY A 67 5.82 -10.01 8.00
C GLY A 67 4.84 -10.98 8.65
N SER A 68 5.20 -11.55 9.80
CA SER A 68 4.33 -12.46 10.57
C SER A 68 3.66 -11.81 11.78
N THR A 69 3.63 -10.48 11.83
CA THR A 69 3.07 -9.73 12.96
C THR A 69 1.77 -9.07 12.52
N PRO A 70 0.62 -9.45 13.12
CA PRO A 70 -0.64 -8.75 12.89
C PRO A 70 -0.56 -7.29 13.34
N ILE A 71 -0.92 -6.37 12.44
CA ILE A 71 -0.90 -4.92 12.71
C ILE A 71 -2.30 -4.37 12.88
N ALA A 72 -3.24 -4.83 12.06
CA ALA A 72 -4.64 -4.48 12.17
C ALA A 72 -5.51 -5.65 11.68
N ALA A 73 -6.62 -5.86 12.39
CA ALA A 73 -7.78 -6.59 11.90
C ALA A 73 -8.92 -5.59 11.78
N SER A 74 -9.81 -5.81 10.83
CA SER A 74 -10.88 -4.89 10.52
C SER A 74 -11.93 -4.79 11.63
N GLU A 75 -12.61 -3.64 11.68
CA GLU A 75 -13.73 -3.42 12.60
C GLU A 75 -15.04 -3.76 11.89
N SER A 76 -15.55 -4.97 12.13
CA SER A 76 -16.77 -5.44 11.47
C SER A 76 -17.99 -4.64 11.94
N LEU A 77 -18.46 -3.74 11.08
CA LEU A 77 -19.64 -2.90 11.35
C LEU A 77 -20.75 -3.10 10.29
N ARG A 78 -20.44 -3.62 9.09
CA ARG A 78 -21.33 -3.85 7.91
C ARG A 78 -20.72 -4.88 6.92
N GLN A 79 -21.30 -5.09 5.74
CA GLN A 79 -20.76 -5.95 4.64
C GLN A 79 -19.48 -5.40 3.99
N PHE A 80 -18.70 -4.66 4.77
CA PHE A 80 -17.41 -4.17 4.38
C PHE A 80 -16.49 -4.20 5.59
N GLU A 81 -15.23 -4.49 5.31
CA GLU A 81 -14.15 -4.44 6.27
C GLU A 81 -13.13 -3.40 5.83
N GLU A 82 -12.53 -2.69 6.78
CA GLU A 82 -11.56 -1.63 6.49
C GLU A 82 -10.35 -1.74 7.41
N VAL A 83 -9.16 -1.63 6.83
CA VAL A 83 -7.90 -1.49 7.57
C VAL A 83 -7.11 -0.30 7.06
N HIS A 84 -6.41 0.37 7.98
CA HIS A 84 -5.69 1.60 7.71
C HIS A 84 -4.19 1.37 7.82
N LEU A 85 -3.47 1.50 6.71
CA LEU A 85 -2.01 1.56 6.71
C LEU A 85 -1.57 3.02 6.87
N ARG A 86 -1.51 3.50 8.12
CA ARG A 86 -1.23 4.91 8.44
C ARG A 86 0.24 5.27 8.23
N ASP A 87 0.52 6.54 7.94
CA ASP A 87 1.90 7.02 7.72
C ASP A 87 2.82 6.83 8.94
N VAL A 88 2.24 6.85 10.15
CA VAL A 88 2.97 6.59 11.41
C VAL A 88 3.48 5.16 11.54
N TYR A 89 3.00 4.22 10.72
CA TYR A 89 3.53 2.86 10.71
C TYR A 89 4.93 2.84 10.09
N ARG A 90 5.79 1.97 10.62
CA ARG A 90 7.19 1.87 10.18
C ARG A 90 7.30 1.46 8.72
N ASP A 91 8.39 1.84 8.07
CA ASP A 91 8.68 1.35 6.72
C ASP A 91 8.86 -0.17 6.73
N GLY A 92 8.45 -0.81 5.63
CA GLY A 92 8.41 -2.26 5.56
C GLY A 92 7.54 -2.80 4.45
N THR A 93 7.34 -4.11 4.47
CA THR A 93 6.51 -4.85 3.52
C THR A 93 5.33 -5.43 4.27
N TYR A 94 4.14 -4.98 3.88
CA TYR A 94 2.89 -5.36 4.49
C TYR A 94 2.17 -6.35 3.59
N ASP A 95 1.56 -7.36 4.18
CA ASP A 95 0.76 -8.35 3.48
C ASP A 95 -0.71 -8.16 3.86
N ILE A 96 -1.59 -8.21 2.84
CA ILE A 96 -3.03 -8.11 3.01
C ILE A 96 -3.64 -9.50 2.79
N TYR A 97 -4.50 -9.91 3.72
CA TYR A 97 -5.24 -11.16 3.63
C TYR A 97 -6.73 -10.91 3.74
N ILE A 98 -7.50 -11.69 3.00
CA ILE A 98 -8.95 -11.79 3.19
C ILE A 98 -9.21 -13.17 3.80
N GLY A 99 -9.77 -13.20 5.01
CA GLY A 99 -10.16 -14.42 5.69
C GLY A 99 -11.63 -14.72 5.47
N ALA A 100 -11.94 -15.94 5.06
CA ALA A 100 -13.30 -16.47 5.01
C ALA A 100 -13.58 -17.27 6.29
N ILE A 101 -14.39 -16.71 7.19
CA ILE A 101 -14.77 -17.36 8.46
C ILE A 101 -15.97 -18.29 8.24
N ASP A 102 -17.01 -17.77 7.59
CA ASP A 102 -18.16 -18.56 7.14
C ASP A 102 -18.66 -18.05 5.79
N VAL A 103 -18.89 -18.96 4.84
CA VAL A 103 -19.32 -18.66 3.47
C VAL A 103 -20.50 -19.57 3.14
N SER A 104 -21.69 -19.26 3.64
CA SER A 104 -22.89 -20.09 3.44
C SER A 104 -23.44 -20.03 2.00
N ARG A 105 -22.99 -19.05 1.21
CA ARG A 105 -23.34 -18.81 -0.20
C ARG A 105 -22.10 -18.32 -0.96
N THR A 106 -22.05 -18.56 -2.28
CA THR A 106 -21.00 -17.95 -3.12
C THR A 106 -21.05 -16.44 -2.99
N THR A 107 -19.90 -15.85 -2.75
CA THR A 107 -19.75 -14.44 -2.39
C THR A 107 -18.73 -13.79 -3.28
N ASP A 108 -19.16 -12.79 -4.05
CA ASP A 108 -18.28 -11.93 -4.82
C ASP A 108 -17.79 -10.80 -3.91
N TYR A 109 -16.53 -10.42 -4.06
CA TYR A 109 -15.94 -9.31 -3.29
C TYR A 109 -15.13 -8.36 -4.17
N GLU A 110 -15.01 -7.12 -3.68
CA GLU A 110 -14.09 -6.11 -4.21
C GLU A 110 -13.13 -5.65 -3.11
N LEU A 111 -11.83 -5.59 -3.42
CA LEU A 111 -10.81 -5.01 -2.56
C LEU A 111 -10.30 -3.71 -3.19
N ASN A 112 -10.56 -2.59 -2.52
CA ASN A 112 -10.21 -1.26 -2.96
C ASN A 112 -9.03 -0.72 -2.14
N ILE A 113 -8.00 -0.20 -2.82
CA ILE A 113 -6.86 0.46 -2.18
C ILE A 113 -6.81 1.90 -2.67
N PHE A 114 -6.93 2.84 -1.74
CA PHE A 114 -6.95 4.26 -2.05
C PHE A 114 -6.31 5.09 -0.94
N ALA A 115 -5.89 6.30 -1.30
CA ALA A 115 -5.54 7.30 -0.29
C ALA A 115 -6.79 8.02 0.23
N PRO A 116 -6.77 8.57 1.46
CA PRO A 116 -7.89 9.30 2.04
C PRO A 116 -8.40 10.50 1.22
N ASN A 117 -7.61 11.00 0.27
CA ASN A 117 -8.03 12.03 -0.69
C ASN A 117 -8.89 11.47 -1.85
N GLY A 118 -9.24 10.19 -1.83
CA GLY A 118 -10.02 9.50 -2.87
C GLY A 118 -9.20 9.01 -4.06
N SER A 119 -7.87 9.14 -4.04
CA SER A 119 -7.03 8.62 -5.14
C SER A 119 -6.92 7.11 -5.06
N THR A 120 -7.61 6.40 -5.95
CA THR A 120 -7.53 4.94 -6.07
C THR A 120 -6.20 4.52 -6.68
N ILE A 121 -5.50 3.64 -5.97
CA ILE A 121 -4.27 2.98 -6.44
C ILE A 121 -4.66 1.80 -7.32
N HIS A 122 -5.55 0.95 -6.80
CA HIS A 122 -5.98 -0.26 -7.47
C HIS A 122 -7.30 -0.76 -6.90
N ARG A 123 -8.02 -1.52 -7.73
CA ARG A 123 -9.20 -2.27 -7.35
C ARG A 123 -9.03 -3.69 -7.82
N PHE A 124 -9.34 -4.63 -6.94
CA PHE A 124 -9.38 -6.02 -7.27
C PHE A 124 -10.74 -6.62 -7.02
N THR A 125 -11.05 -7.70 -7.73
CA THR A 125 -12.31 -8.43 -7.59
C THR A 125 -12.01 -9.92 -7.49
N GLY A 126 -12.76 -10.63 -6.65
CA GLY A 126 -12.65 -12.08 -6.51
C GLY A 126 -13.96 -12.67 -5.98
N TYR A 127 -13.92 -13.95 -5.64
CA TYR A 127 -15.06 -14.62 -5.03
C TYR A 127 -14.60 -15.75 -4.10
N PHE A 128 -15.43 -16.06 -3.11
CA PHE A 128 -15.37 -17.29 -2.34
C PHE A 128 -16.54 -18.20 -2.72
N ASN A 129 -16.27 -19.48 -2.94
CA ASN A 129 -17.33 -20.46 -3.13
C ASN A 129 -17.99 -20.80 -1.79
N ARG A 130 -19.26 -21.22 -1.87
CA ARG A 130 -19.98 -21.76 -0.71
C ARG A 130 -19.17 -22.86 -0.01
N GLY A 131 -18.98 -22.69 1.29
CA GLY A 131 -18.29 -23.62 2.18
C GLY A 131 -16.77 -23.46 2.19
N GLU A 132 -16.20 -22.52 1.42
CA GLU A 132 -14.78 -22.19 1.54
C GLU A 132 -14.50 -21.51 2.88
N GLN A 133 -13.34 -21.83 3.44
CA GLN A 133 -12.83 -21.28 4.70
C GLN A 133 -11.33 -21.10 4.61
N GLY A 134 -10.80 -20.16 5.39
CA GLY A 134 -9.37 -19.89 5.50
C GLY A 134 -8.97 -18.55 4.88
N GLU A 135 -7.66 -18.33 4.79
CA GLU A 135 -7.10 -17.05 4.37
C GLU A 135 -6.59 -17.11 2.93
N VAL A 136 -6.93 -16.08 2.15
CA VAL A 136 -6.32 -15.85 0.84
C VAL A 136 -5.34 -14.70 0.99
N HIS A 137 -4.05 -14.99 0.80
CA HIS A 137 -3.04 -13.95 0.62
C HIS A 137 -3.34 -13.21 -0.68
N TYR A 138 -3.62 -11.91 -0.55
CA TYR A 138 -4.16 -11.15 -1.66
C TYR A 138 -3.11 -10.28 -2.34
N LEU A 139 -2.40 -9.47 -1.56
CA LEU A 139 -1.42 -8.56 -2.11
C LEU A 139 -0.35 -8.18 -1.09
N ARG A 140 0.70 -7.55 -1.59
CA ARG A 140 1.77 -7.01 -0.77
C ARG A 140 2.00 -5.54 -1.07
N ILE A 141 2.18 -4.74 -0.01
CA ILE A 141 2.41 -3.31 -0.07
C ILE A 141 3.76 -2.98 0.54
N ARG A 142 4.66 -2.36 -0.21
CA ARG A 142 5.89 -1.82 0.34
C ARG A 142 5.71 -0.34 0.73
N LYS A 143 5.91 -0.02 2.01
CA LYS A 143 5.96 1.36 2.53
C LYS A 143 7.40 1.84 2.66
N GLN A 144 7.70 3.00 2.10
CA GLN A 144 8.99 3.71 2.22
C GLN A 144 8.74 5.21 2.39
N GLY A 145 8.80 5.70 3.63
CA GLY A 145 8.34 7.04 3.97
C GLY A 145 6.86 7.23 3.58
N PRO A 146 6.50 8.29 2.84
CA PRO A 146 5.12 8.53 2.42
C PRO A 146 4.71 7.75 1.16
N TYR A 147 5.60 6.92 0.61
CA TYR A 147 5.34 6.18 -0.63
C TYR A 147 4.90 4.76 -0.34
N TYR A 148 3.84 4.33 -1.03
CA TYR A 148 3.28 2.98 -0.95
C TYR A 148 3.26 2.38 -2.35
N THR A 149 3.91 1.23 -2.52
CA THR A 149 3.98 0.50 -3.79
C THR A 149 3.31 -0.85 -3.65
N LEU A 150 2.33 -1.15 -4.50
CA LEU A 150 1.83 -2.52 -4.62
C LEU A 150 2.88 -3.38 -5.33
N ILE A 151 3.19 -4.54 -4.77
CA ILE A 151 4.13 -5.52 -5.32
C ILE A 151 3.47 -6.89 -5.40
N ASP A 152 3.95 -7.72 -6.33
CA ASP A 152 3.47 -9.10 -6.55
C ASP A 152 1.97 -9.20 -6.89
N LEU A 153 1.52 -8.37 -7.85
CA LEU A 153 0.16 -8.40 -8.42
C LEU A 153 -0.09 -9.60 -9.35
#